data_AF-W0JLB4-F1
#
_entry.id   AF-W0JLB4-F1
#
_cell.length_a   1.000
_cell.length_b   1.000
_cell.length_c   1.000
_cell.angle_alpha   90.00
_cell.angle_beta   90.00
_cell.angle_gamma   90.00
#
_symmetry.space_group_name_H-M   'P 1'
#
loop_
_entity.id
_entity.type
_entity.pdbx_description
1 polymer ?
#
loop_
_entity_poly.entity_id
_entity_poly.type
_entity_poly.pdbx_seq_one_letter_code
_entity_poly.pdbx_strand_id
1 'polypeptide(L)'
;MKKGALAAGAVALGTAGAGTAAAQDDGGSGMVVVFGDDYQPGVEYEIASTLDQGTKDEVFEAAELTDEFDTPDDWNLYLINYDMGGSAPSLGYLMSEEDFSSGDSDTMGEDGSFRNAQLNLIEATPGESGNGDTATESEDNGAGAGNESASGSGGGAGNESAGGN
;
A
#
# COMPACT_ATOMS: atom_id res chain seq x y z
N MET A 1 -39.20 -19.22 -2.68
CA MET A 1 -38.65 -17.89 -2.33
C MET A 1 -37.90 -18.01 -1.01
N LYS A 2 -36.61 -18.39 -1.03
CA LYS A 2 -35.78 -18.49 0.18
C LYS A 2 -34.91 -17.23 0.21
N LYS A 3 -35.29 -16.29 1.08
CA LYS A 3 -34.61 -15.01 1.30
C LYS A 3 -33.55 -15.24 2.38
N GLY A 4 -32.29 -15.20 2.01
CA GLY A 4 -31.15 -15.24 2.95
C GLY A 4 -30.45 -13.89 2.88
N ALA A 5 -30.36 -13.22 4.02
CA ALA A 5 -29.90 -11.84 4.18
C ALA A 5 -28.44 -11.65 3.75
N LEU A 6 -28.21 -10.67 2.88
CA LEU A 6 -26.90 -10.06 2.71
C LEU A 6 -26.53 -9.35 4.01
N ALA A 7 -25.56 -9.89 4.74
CA ALA A 7 -24.87 -9.17 5.80
C ALA A 7 -23.93 -8.17 5.13
N ALA A 8 -24.41 -6.93 4.97
CA ALA A 8 -23.55 -5.79 4.68
C ALA A 8 -22.65 -5.58 5.89
N GLY A 9 -21.40 -6.02 5.80
CA GLY A 9 -20.37 -5.69 6.77
C GLY A 9 -20.16 -4.19 6.75
N ALA A 10 -20.50 -3.53 7.86
CA ALA A 10 -20.20 -2.12 8.05
C ALA A 10 -18.68 -2.00 8.24
N VAL A 11 -18.02 -1.38 7.27
CA VAL A 11 -16.63 -0.95 7.39
C VAL A 11 -16.56 0.06 8.52
N ALA A 12 -15.89 -0.30 9.60
CA ALA A 12 -15.58 0.60 10.70
C ALA A 12 -14.39 1.47 10.29
N LEU A 13 -14.68 2.65 9.74
CA LEU A 13 -13.70 3.71 9.55
C LEU A 13 -13.31 4.26 10.94
N GLY A 14 -12.25 3.71 11.51
CA GLY A 14 -11.59 4.25 12.69
C GLY A 14 -10.78 5.48 12.29
N THR A 15 -11.26 6.66 12.66
CA THR A 15 -10.56 7.93 12.47
C THR A 15 -9.45 8.09 13.51
N ALA A 16 -8.20 8.10 13.06
CA ALA A 16 -7.08 8.61 13.83
C ALA A 16 -5.99 9.21 12.91
N GLY A 17 -6.19 10.47 12.49
CA GLY A 17 -5.13 11.41 12.11
C GLY A 17 -4.46 11.23 10.73
N ALA A 18 -4.46 12.34 9.97
CA ALA A 18 -3.77 12.60 8.69
C ALA A 18 -4.26 11.84 7.45
N GLY A 19 -4.31 12.58 6.32
CA GLY A 19 -4.39 12.09 4.95
C GLY A 19 -5.54 11.15 4.57
N THR A 20 -6.47 11.62 3.74
CA THR A 20 -7.27 10.72 2.89
C THR A 20 -6.32 9.96 1.95
N ALA A 21 -5.89 8.76 2.33
CA ALA A 21 -5.30 7.81 1.39
C ALA A 21 -6.32 7.56 0.28
N ALA A 22 -5.94 7.88 -0.96
CA ALA A 22 -6.73 7.58 -2.13
C ALA A 22 -6.91 6.06 -2.21
N ALA A 23 -8.14 5.59 -1.99
CA ALA A 23 -8.49 4.22 -2.29
C ALA A 23 -8.51 4.08 -3.82
N GLN A 24 -7.39 3.67 -4.42
CA GLN A 24 -7.32 3.36 -5.85
C GLN A 24 -7.74 1.90 -6.08
N ASP A 25 -9.06 1.71 -6.16
CA ASP A 25 -9.69 0.57 -6.83
C ASP A 25 -9.82 0.92 -8.32
N ASP A 26 -8.76 0.72 -9.11
CA ASP A 26 -8.84 0.46 -10.57
C ASP A 26 -7.45 0.22 -11.20
N GLY A 27 -6.99 -1.03 -11.24
CA GLY A 27 -6.29 -1.67 -12.37
C GLY A 27 -4.97 -1.13 -12.95
N GLY A 28 -4.45 0.02 -12.54
CA GLY A 28 -3.09 0.47 -12.82
C GLY A 28 -2.18 0.03 -11.67
N SER A 29 -0.99 -0.51 -11.97
CA SER A 29 0.01 -0.68 -10.91
C SER A 29 0.42 0.74 -10.51
N GLY A 30 -0.17 1.29 -9.44
CA GLY A 30 -0.01 2.66 -8.97
C GLY A 30 1.40 2.94 -8.45
N MET A 31 2.42 2.55 -9.21
CA MET A 31 3.82 2.70 -8.88
C MET A 31 4.24 4.15 -9.13
N VAL A 32 5.08 4.65 -8.24
CA VAL A 32 5.72 5.95 -8.39
C VAL A 32 7.22 5.76 -8.55
N VAL A 33 7.85 6.63 -9.32
CA VAL A 33 9.30 6.67 -9.51
C VAL A 33 9.84 7.96 -8.92
N VAL A 34 10.91 7.87 -8.14
CA VAL A 34 11.60 9.00 -7.53
C VAL A 34 13.10 8.88 -7.75
N PHE A 35 13.83 9.99 -7.63
CA PHE A 35 15.29 9.90 -7.47
C PHE A 35 15.61 9.28 -6.11
N GLY A 36 16.70 8.51 -6.04
CA GLY A 36 17.11 7.81 -4.83
C GLY A 36 17.46 8.76 -3.69
N ASP A 37 17.88 9.99 -4.00
CA ASP A 37 18.08 11.05 -3.00
C ASP A 37 16.75 11.59 -2.45
N ASP A 38 15.66 11.47 -3.21
CA ASP A 38 14.31 11.91 -2.86
C ASP A 38 13.45 10.79 -2.24
N TYR A 39 13.91 9.53 -2.26
CA TYR A 39 13.18 8.39 -1.70
C TYR A 39 13.21 8.39 -0.16
N GLN A 40 12.04 8.52 0.46
CA GLN A 40 11.87 8.53 1.92
C GLN A 40 10.85 7.47 2.34
N PRO A 41 11.27 6.21 2.59
CA PRO A 41 10.34 5.10 2.86
C PRO A 41 9.50 5.34 4.12
N GLY A 42 8.20 5.09 4.05
CA GLY A 42 7.26 5.21 5.17
C GLY A 42 6.96 6.65 5.59
N VAL A 43 7.38 7.65 4.81
CA VAL A 43 7.15 9.07 5.08
C VAL A 43 6.01 9.61 4.22
N GLU A 44 5.11 10.37 4.83
CA GLU A 44 4.04 11.08 4.14
C GLU A 44 4.62 12.21 3.27
N TYR A 45 4.14 12.29 2.03
CA TYR A 45 4.44 13.37 1.10
C TYR A 45 3.16 14.03 0.60
N GLU A 46 3.26 15.32 0.28
CA GLU A 46 2.19 16.10 -0.36
C GLU A 46 2.64 16.53 -1.76
N ILE A 47 1.74 16.45 -2.74
CA ILE A 47 1.93 17.00 -4.09
C ILE A 47 1.87 18.53 -4.01
N ALA A 48 3.03 19.18 -4.04
CA ALA A 48 3.10 20.63 -4.01
C ALA A 48 2.65 21.25 -5.34
N SER A 49 3.05 20.66 -6.46
CA SER A 49 2.67 21.13 -7.80
C SER A 49 2.85 20.04 -8.85
N THR A 50 1.97 20.02 -9.85
CA THR A 50 2.21 19.35 -11.13
C THR A 50 3.07 20.25 -12.01
N LEU A 51 4.07 19.68 -12.68
CA LEU A 51 4.94 20.43 -13.60
C LEU A 51 4.37 20.36 -15.02
N ASP A 52 4.43 21.47 -15.74
CA ASP A 52 4.02 21.50 -17.15
C ASP A 52 4.99 20.71 -18.03
N GLN A 53 4.52 20.32 -19.23
CA GLN A 53 5.30 19.49 -20.15
C GLN A 53 6.66 20.11 -20.51
N GLY A 54 6.76 21.44 -20.66
CA GLY A 54 8.03 22.08 -20.97
C GLY A 54 9.04 21.93 -19.84
N THR A 55 8.61 22.17 -18.60
CA THR A 55 9.47 21.96 -17.43
C THR A 55 9.80 20.49 -17.21
N LYS A 56 8.85 19.57 -17.48
CA LYS A 56 9.10 18.13 -17.45
C LYS A 56 10.20 17.74 -18.43
N ASP A 57 10.11 18.18 -19.68
CA ASP A 57 11.08 17.87 -20.73
C ASP A 57 12.48 18.36 -20.34
N GLU A 58 12.58 19.56 -19.77
CA GLU A 58 13.85 20.11 -19.27
C GLU A 58 14.46 19.25 -18.15
N VAL A 59 13.63 18.76 -17.21
CA VAL A 59 14.09 17.87 -16.13
C VAL A 59 14.52 16.51 -16.68
N PHE A 60 13.73 15.94 -17.60
CA PHE A 60 14.05 14.64 -18.21
C PHE A 60 15.34 14.70 -19.02
N GLU A 61 15.57 15.78 -19.77
CA GLU A 61 16.82 16.00 -20.49
C GLU A 61 18.00 16.20 -19.53
N ALA A 62 17.84 17.03 -18.51
CA ALA A 62 18.90 17.33 -17.55
C ALA A 62 19.32 16.12 -16.70
N ALA A 63 18.37 15.22 -16.40
CA ALA A 63 18.58 14.01 -15.61
C ALA A 63 18.83 12.76 -16.48
N GLU A 64 18.98 12.92 -17.80
CA GLU A 64 19.23 11.83 -18.75
C GLU A 64 18.15 10.72 -18.71
N LEU A 65 16.90 11.09 -18.41
CA LEU A 65 15.74 10.19 -18.27
C LEU A 65 15.02 9.90 -19.60
N THR A 66 15.39 10.61 -20.66
CA THR A 66 14.69 10.52 -21.96
C THR A 66 14.68 9.11 -22.56
N ASP A 67 15.69 8.29 -22.25
CA ASP A 67 15.81 6.91 -22.73
C ASP A 67 15.43 5.87 -21.66
N GLU A 68 15.08 6.30 -20.44
CA GLU A 68 14.73 5.41 -19.31
C GLU A 68 13.25 5.01 -19.33
N PHE A 69 12.38 5.89 -19.81
CA PHE A 69 10.95 5.63 -19.91
C PHE A 69 10.61 5.27 -21.35
N ASP A 70 9.95 4.13 -21.57
CA ASP A 70 9.51 3.69 -22.90
C ASP A 70 8.51 4.68 -23.54
N THR A 71 7.67 5.30 -22.71
CA THR A 71 6.69 6.32 -23.09
C THR A 71 6.76 7.50 -22.13
N PRO A 72 7.77 8.39 -22.23
CA PRO A 72 7.96 9.50 -21.29
C PRO A 72 6.80 10.50 -21.29
N ASP A 73 5.98 10.52 -22.35
CA ASP A 73 4.77 11.32 -22.43
C ASP A 73 3.64 10.83 -21.51
N ASP A 74 3.59 9.53 -21.20
CA ASP A 74 2.58 8.93 -20.31
C ASP A 74 2.89 9.20 -18.83
N TRP A 75 4.11 9.64 -18.54
CA TRP A 75 4.56 9.96 -17.18
C TRP A 75 4.35 11.44 -16.88
N ASN A 76 3.69 11.70 -15.76
CA ASN A 76 3.57 13.01 -15.15
C ASN A 76 4.73 13.25 -14.18
N LEU A 77 5.15 14.50 -14.05
CA LEU A 77 6.19 14.93 -13.10
C LEU A 77 5.58 15.88 -12.06
N TYR A 78 5.79 15.54 -10.79
CA TYR A 78 5.29 16.26 -9.64
C TYR A 78 6.44 16.75 -8.78
N LEU A 79 6.27 17.95 -8.23
CA LEU A 79 7.07 18.42 -7.11
C LEU A 79 6.38 17.98 -5.83
N ILE A 80 7.05 17.18 -5.01
CA ILE A 80 6.54 16.68 -3.74
C ILE A 80 7.22 17.36 -2.56
N ASN A 81 6.53 17.33 -1.42
CA ASN A 81 6.99 17.90 -0.18
C ASN A 81 6.87 16.88 0.95
N TYR A 82 7.95 16.64 1.67
CA TYR A 82 7.96 15.77 2.85
C TYR A 82 7.84 16.59 4.13
N ASP A 83 6.83 16.28 4.96
CA ASP A 83 6.73 16.77 6.33
C ASP A 83 7.50 15.87 7.29
N MET A 84 8.76 16.23 7.54
CA MET A 84 9.62 15.56 8.52
C MET A 84 9.53 16.17 9.93
N GLY A 85 8.51 16.99 10.23
CA GLY A 85 8.35 17.63 11.54
C GLY A 85 9.40 18.69 11.88
N GLY A 86 10.12 19.19 10.86
CA GLY A 86 11.18 20.20 10.95
C GLY A 86 10.73 21.62 10.57
N SER A 87 11.64 22.59 10.61
CA SER A 87 11.33 23.99 10.27
C SER A 87 11.30 24.29 8.77
N ALA A 88 11.77 23.37 7.94
CA ALA A 88 11.73 23.48 6.49
C ALA A 88 11.39 22.09 5.92
N PRO A 89 10.38 22.00 5.05
CA PRO A 89 10.09 20.74 4.40
C PRO A 89 11.13 20.39 3.34
N SER A 90 11.27 19.10 3.03
CA SER A 90 12.14 18.64 1.94
C SER A 90 11.36 18.56 0.65
N LEU A 91 11.91 19.10 -0.42
CA LEU A 91 11.33 19.00 -1.76
C LEU A 91 12.00 17.86 -2.52
N GLY A 92 11.22 17.17 -3.34
CA GLY A 92 11.72 16.13 -4.24
C GLY A 92 10.86 16.02 -5.49
N TYR A 93 11.30 15.20 -6.44
CA TYR A 93 10.52 14.90 -7.65
C TYR A 93 9.86 13.53 -7.56
N LEU A 94 8.60 13.46 -7.97
CA LEU A 94 7.85 12.22 -8.12
C LEU A 94 7.33 12.11 -9.54
N MET A 95 7.54 10.94 -10.14
CA MET A 95 7.09 10.60 -11.47
C MET A 95 6.03 9.50 -11.34
N SER A 96 4.90 9.65 -12.03
CA SER A 96 3.84 8.64 -12.04
C SER A 96 3.06 8.67 -13.34
N GLU A 97 2.55 7.51 -13.75
CA GLU A 97 1.57 7.41 -14.84
C GLU A 97 0.17 7.82 -14.39
N GLU A 98 -0.03 7.94 -13.07
CA GLU A 98 -1.29 8.38 -12.49
C GLU A 98 -1.34 9.90 -12.36
N ASP A 99 -2.56 10.44 -12.43
CA ASP A 99 -2.82 11.87 -12.34
C ASP A 99 -3.12 12.28 -10.89
N PHE A 100 -2.15 12.92 -10.23
CA PHE A 100 -2.37 13.55 -8.93
C PHE A 100 -2.70 15.05 -9.02
N SER A 101 -3.50 15.53 -8.08
CA SER A 101 -3.79 16.95 -7.89
C SER A 101 -2.87 17.59 -6.85
N SER A 102 -2.60 18.88 -7.00
CA SER A 102 -1.92 19.65 -5.95
C SER A 102 -2.71 19.62 -4.64
N GLY A 103 -2.01 19.34 -3.54
CA GLY A 103 -2.59 19.15 -2.22
C GLY A 103 -3.01 17.71 -1.92
N ASP A 104 -2.90 16.78 -2.88
CA ASP A 104 -3.04 15.36 -2.60
C ASP A 104 -1.84 14.88 -1.78
N SER A 105 -2.08 13.97 -0.84
CA SER A 105 -1.07 13.43 0.07
C SER A 105 -1.11 11.92 0.07
N ASP A 106 0.06 11.28 0.09
CA ASP A 106 0.19 9.84 0.24
C ASP A 106 1.45 9.48 1.04
N THR A 107 1.63 8.20 1.39
CA THR A 107 2.83 7.70 2.06
C THR A 107 3.75 7.01 1.07
N MET A 108 5.02 7.36 1.06
CA MET A 108 6.00 6.67 0.23
C MET A 108 6.13 5.20 0.67
N GLY A 109 6.02 4.27 -0.27
CA GLY A 109 6.18 2.84 0.00
C GLY A 109 7.53 2.51 0.61
N GLU A 110 7.60 1.46 1.42
CA GLU A 110 8.88 0.92 1.92
C GLU A 110 9.40 -0.25 1.06
N ASP A 111 8.64 -0.65 0.03
CA ASP A 111 8.93 -1.70 -0.94
C ASP A 111 9.86 -1.24 -2.08
N GLY A 112 10.43 -0.03 -1.97
CA GLY A 112 11.21 0.59 -3.03
C GLY A 112 12.34 -0.25 -3.58
N SER A 113 12.43 -0.32 -4.90
CA SER A 113 13.45 -1.07 -5.63
C SER A 113 14.10 -0.22 -6.72
N PHE A 114 15.35 -0.54 -7.08
CA PHE A 114 16.01 0.21 -8.14
C PHE A 114 15.40 -0.12 -9.49
N ARG A 115 14.78 0.89 -10.10
CA ARG A 115 14.42 0.86 -11.51
C ARG A 115 15.68 0.95 -12.38
N ASN A 116 16.52 1.95 -12.08
CA ASN A 116 17.79 2.16 -12.73
C ASN A 116 18.85 2.65 -11.71
N ALA A 117 19.83 1.81 -11.42
CA ALA A 117 20.88 2.12 -10.45
C ALA A 117 21.90 3.16 -10.95
N GLN A 118 22.08 3.30 -12.27
CA GLN A 118 22.98 4.28 -12.87
C GLN A 118 22.40 5.70 -12.79
N LEU A 119 21.09 5.82 -12.97
CA LEU A 119 20.34 7.09 -12.87
C LEU A 119 19.85 7.37 -11.45
N ASN A 120 20.16 6.49 -10.49
CA ASN A 120 19.68 6.55 -9.12
C ASN A 120 18.15 6.69 -9.05
N LEU A 121 17.41 5.83 -9.73
CA LEU A 121 15.94 5.85 -9.75
C LEU A 121 15.38 4.68 -8.94
N ILE A 122 14.39 4.98 -8.11
CA ILE A 122 13.69 4.03 -7.27
C ILE A 122 12.22 4.03 -7.64
N GLU A 123 11.65 2.85 -7.82
CA GLU A 123 10.22 2.62 -7.98
C GLU A 123 9.64 2.03 -6.69
N ALA A 124 8.48 2.52 -6.25
CA ALA A 124 7.82 2.09 -5.02
C ALA A 124 6.29 2.18 -5.14
N THR A 125 5.57 1.44 -4.31
CA THR A 125 4.11 1.47 -4.25
C THR A 125 3.66 2.43 -3.14
N PRO A 126 2.96 3.54 -3.43
CA PRO A 126 2.40 4.43 -2.42
C PRO A 126 1.49 3.67 -1.45
N GLY A 127 1.60 3.99 -0.16
CA GLY A 127 0.83 3.37 0.91
C GLY A 127 1.25 1.93 1.27
N GLU A 128 2.17 1.30 0.54
CA GLU A 128 2.66 -0.03 0.88
C GLU A 128 3.70 0.05 2.02
N SER A 129 3.28 -0.31 3.23
CA SER A 129 4.21 -0.59 4.32
C SER A 129 4.97 -1.87 3.99
N GLY A 130 6.30 -1.81 4.00
CA GLY A 130 7.19 -2.85 3.49
C GLY A 130 7.09 -4.13 4.30
N ASN A 131 6.12 -4.96 3.96
CA ASN A 131 5.97 -6.29 4.48
C ASN A 131 6.29 -7.27 3.34
N GLY A 132 7.60 -7.51 3.16
CA GLY A 132 8.11 -8.70 2.51
C GLY A 132 7.72 -9.95 3.31
N ASP A 133 6.44 -10.31 3.25
CA ASP A 133 5.96 -11.63 3.61
C ASP A 133 5.18 -12.11 2.38
N THR A 134 5.91 -12.75 1.47
CA THR A 134 5.30 -13.70 0.54
C THR A 134 4.58 -14.72 1.40
N ALA A 135 3.28 -14.48 1.63
CA ALA A 135 2.36 -15.53 2.00
C ALA A 135 2.37 -16.51 0.83
N THR A 136 3.33 -17.43 0.87
CA THR A 136 3.19 -18.70 0.17
C THR A 136 1.90 -19.28 0.72
N GLU A 137 0.82 -19.11 -0.04
CA GLU A 137 -0.38 -19.90 0.13
C GLU A 137 0.10 -21.34 0.07
N SER A 138 0.25 -21.94 1.26
CA SER A 138 0.51 -23.37 1.35
C SER A 138 -0.70 -24.03 0.71
N GLU A 139 -0.50 -24.51 -0.50
CA GLU A 139 -1.41 -25.39 -1.21
C GLU A 139 -1.72 -26.57 -0.29
N ASP A 140 -2.82 -26.52 0.46
CA ASP A 140 -3.38 -27.69 1.16
C ASP A 140 -4.01 -28.61 0.11
N ASN A 141 -3.15 -29.28 -0.66
CA ASN A 141 -3.47 -30.36 -1.56
C ASN A 141 -2.86 -31.65 -0.98
N GLY A 142 -3.58 -32.34 -0.09
CA GLY A 142 -2.98 -33.47 0.60
C GLY A 142 -3.87 -34.43 1.39
N ALA A 143 -4.92 -34.94 0.75
CA ALA A 143 -5.43 -36.32 0.91
C ALA A 143 -5.49 -36.98 2.31
N GLY A 144 -6.72 -37.14 2.81
CA GLY A 144 -7.30 -38.44 3.19
C GLY A 144 -6.75 -39.20 4.40
N ALA A 145 -7.62 -39.42 5.39
CA ALA A 145 -7.79 -40.73 6.03
C ALA A 145 -9.08 -40.73 6.88
N GLY A 146 -10.01 -41.60 6.52
CA GLY A 146 -11.12 -41.93 7.41
C GLY A 146 -10.60 -42.59 8.69
N ASN A 147 -11.28 -42.34 9.81
CA ASN A 147 -11.25 -43.27 10.93
C ASN A 147 -12.60 -43.23 11.65
N GLU A 148 -13.40 -44.26 11.40
CA GLU A 148 -14.50 -44.67 12.25
C GLU A 148 -13.91 -45.17 13.58
N SER A 149 -14.35 -44.64 14.71
CA SER A 149 -14.41 -45.43 15.94
C SER A 149 -15.32 -44.77 16.99
N ALA A 150 -16.35 -45.53 17.31
CA ALA A 150 -17.18 -45.39 18.49
C ALA A 150 -16.34 -45.51 19.77
N SER A 151 -16.72 -44.76 20.81
CA SER A 151 -17.12 -45.29 22.13
C SER A 151 -16.87 -44.29 23.26
N GLY A 152 -17.89 -44.12 24.10
CA GLY A 152 -17.72 -43.87 25.52
C GLY A 152 -17.66 -42.42 25.98
N SER A 153 -18.79 -41.90 26.50
CA SER A 153 -18.81 -41.14 27.76
C SER A 153 -20.24 -40.79 28.15
N GLY A 154 -20.73 -41.38 29.24
CA GLY A 154 -22.07 -41.14 29.77
C GLY A 154 -22.23 -41.69 31.18
N GLY A 155 -21.38 -41.25 32.11
CA GLY A 155 -21.45 -41.62 33.52
C GLY A 155 -20.95 -40.47 34.39
N GLY A 156 -21.84 -39.51 34.68
CA GLY A 156 -21.60 -38.45 35.66
C GLY A 156 -22.52 -38.64 36.86
N ALA A 157 -21.97 -38.97 38.02
CA ALA A 157 -22.69 -39.11 39.28
C ALA A 157 -22.08 -38.19 40.35
N GLY A 158 -22.93 -37.33 40.91
CA GLY A 158 -22.79 -36.64 42.21
C GLY A 158 -21.69 -35.58 42.31
N ASN A 159 -21.77 -34.54 43.13
CA ASN A 159 -22.69 -34.17 44.19
C ASN A 159 -22.25 -32.77 44.67
N GLU A 160 -23.08 -31.72 44.55
CA GLU A 160 -22.84 -30.45 45.25
C GLU A 160 -24.15 -29.91 45.85
N SER A 161 -24.33 -30.28 47.12
CA SER A 161 -24.86 -29.50 48.26
C SER A 161 -26.01 -28.52 48.02
N ALA A 162 -27.21 -28.94 48.45
CA ALA A 162 -28.33 -28.06 48.75
C ALA A 162 -28.08 -27.29 50.06
N GLY A 163 -28.38 -25.98 50.04
CA GLY A 163 -28.40 -25.14 51.24
C GLY A 163 -29.63 -25.35 52.12
N GLY A 164 -29.62 -24.70 53.29
CA GLY A 164 -30.84 -24.44 54.07
C GLY A 164 -30.69 -24.51 55.58
N ASN A 165 -30.47 -23.32 56.19
CA ASN A 165 -30.94 -22.81 57.49
C ASN A 165 -30.83 -23.68 58.75
#